data_AF-A0A2W6E4T8-F1
#
_entry.id   AF-A0A2W6E4T8-F1
#
_cell.length_a   1.000
_cell.length_b   1.000
_cell.length_c   1.000
_cell.angle_alpha   90.00
_cell.angle_beta   90.00
_cell.angle_gamma   90.00
#
_symmetry.space_group_name_H-M   'P 1'
#
loop_
_entity.id
_entity.type
_entity.pdbx_description
1 polymer ?
#
loop_
_entity_poly.entity_id
_entity_poly.type
_entity_poly.pdbx_seq_one_letter_code
_entity_poly.pdbx_strand_id
1 'polypeptide(L)'
;MAETRTTSQEVQAEILDAVRKGQEAVVDAIKHWAGTFQSIAPSVPVRNLPYADKLPKPEEVVASAYDFGKHLLAVQRSFAESVLQAIKPLMSDTNGTTPPKADTAAK
;
A
#
# COMPACT_ATOMS: atom_id res chain seq x y z
N MET A 1 1.19 2.21 -35.85
CA MET A 1 0.08 2.43 -34.89
C MET A 1 -0.33 1.17 -34.10
N ALA A 2 0.25 -0.01 -34.36
CA ALA A 2 0.00 -1.22 -33.55
C ALA A 2 0.97 -1.34 -32.35
N GLU A 3 2.21 -0.88 -32.48
CA GLU A 3 3.25 -1.02 -31.45
C GLU A 3 2.92 -0.27 -30.15
N THR A 4 2.29 0.92 -30.24
CA THR A 4 1.94 1.72 -29.06
C THR A 4 0.85 1.09 -28.17
N ARG A 5 -0.04 0.27 -28.75
CA ARG A 5 -1.07 -0.46 -27.98
C ARG A 5 -0.47 -1.64 -27.23
N THR A 6 0.45 -2.37 -27.86
CA THR A 6 1.11 -3.53 -27.24
C THR A 6 2.00 -3.10 -26.08
N THR A 7 2.81 -2.04 -26.25
CA THR A 7 3.67 -1.52 -25.18
C THR A 7 2.88 -1.03 -23.96
N SER A 8 1.72 -0.38 -24.16
CA SER A 8 0.88 0.05 -23.05
C SER A 8 0.22 -1.13 -22.30
N GLN A 9 -0.07 -2.24 -22.98
CA GLN A 9 -0.65 -3.43 -22.35
C GLN A 9 0.40 -4.24 -21.58
N GLU A 10 1.63 -4.34 -22.11
CA GLU A 10 2.75 -4.98 -21.41
C GLU A 10 3.13 -4.22 -20.14
N VAL A 11 3.22 -2.89 -20.21
CA VAL A 11 3.50 -2.06 -19.01
C VAL A 11 2.39 -2.19 -17.96
N GLN A 12 1.12 -2.29 -18.37
CA GLN A 12 0.01 -2.54 -17.43
C GLN A 12 0.08 -3.94 -16.80
N ALA A 13 0.48 -4.96 -17.57
CA ALA A 13 0.67 -6.32 -17.07
C ALA A 13 1.85 -6.41 -16.10
N GLU A 14 2.96 -5.73 -16.39
CA GLU A 14 4.15 -5.68 -15.52
C GLU A 14 3.86 -4.98 -14.20
N ILE A 15 3.09 -3.88 -14.21
CA ILE A 15 2.65 -3.20 -12.99
C ILE A 15 1.73 -4.12 -12.16
N LEU A 16 0.78 -4.80 -12.80
CA LEU A 16 -0.11 -5.74 -12.11
C LEU A 16 0.66 -6.93 -11.50
N ASP A 17 1.65 -7.45 -12.22
CA ASP A 17 2.50 -8.54 -11.75
C ASP A 17 3.37 -8.08 -10.56
N ALA A 18 3.97 -6.90 -10.65
CA ALA A 18 4.74 -6.30 -9.56
C ALA A 18 3.90 -6.07 -8.30
N VAL A 19 2.65 -5.60 -8.45
CA VAL A 19 1.72 -5.42 -7.33
C VAL A 19 1.35 -6.77 -6.72
N ARG A 20 1.05 -7.79 -7.53
CA ARG A 20 0.73 -9.15 -7.06
C ARG A 20 1.90 -9.76 -6.31
N LYS A 21 3.11 -9.66 -6.86
CA LYS A 21 4.35 -10.12 -6.25
C LYS A 21 4.67 -9.40 -4.94
N GLY A 22 4.41 -8.09 -4.90
CA GLY A 22 4.54 -7.30 -3.67
C GLY A 22 3.58 -7.77 -2.57
N GLN A 23 2.32 -8.05 -2.92
CA GLN A 23 1.34 -8.59 -1.98
C GLN A 23 1.76 -9.97 -1.44
N GLU A 24 2.25 -10.87 -2.30
CA GLU A 24 2.76 -12.18 -1.90
C GLU A 24 3.96 -12.06 -0.95
N ALA A 25 4.93 -11.20 -1.28
CA ALA A 25 6.12 -10.98 -0.45
C ALA A 25 5.78 -10.45 0.95
N VAL A 26 4.82 -9.51 1.04
CA VAL A 26 4.35 -8.97 2.33
C VAL A 26 3.64 -10.05 3.14
N VAL A 27 2.78 -10.85 2.51
CA VAL A 27 2.07 -11.95 3.18
C VAL A 27 3.05 -12.98 3.73
N ASP A 28 4.07 -13.35 2.95
CA ASP A 28 5.08 -14.32 3.38
C ASP A 28 5.95 -13.78 4.52
N ALA A 29 6.31 -12.49 4.49
CA ALA A 29 7.01 -11.84 5.59
C ALA A 29 6.16 -11.87 6.88
N ILE A 30 4.85 -11.59 6.80
CA ILE A 30 3.94 -11.65 7.95
C ILE A 30 3.82 -13.08 8.48
N LYS A 31 3.68 -14.08 7.60
CA LYS A 31 3.63 -15.50 8.02
C LYS A 31 4.92 -15.92 8.73
N HIS A 32 6.07 -15.51 8.19
CA HIS A 32 7.37 -15.84 8.78
C HIS A 32 7.50 -15.21 10.18
N TRP A 33 7.15 -13.93 10.30
CA TRP A 33 7.12 -13.24 11.58
C TRP A 33 6.17 -13.90 12.58
N ALA A 34 4.93 -14.21 12.18
CA ALA A 34 3.95 -14.88 13.03
C ALA A 34 4.42 -16.27 13.48
N GLY A 35 5.03 -17.05 12.57
CA GLY A 35 5.63 -18.34 12.90
C GLY A 35 6.77 -18.24 13.90
N THR A 36 7.61 -17.21 13.79
CA THR A 36 8.67 -16.91 14.76
C THR A 36 8.07 -16.55 16.13
N PHE A 37 7.04 -15.71 16.18
CA PHE A 37 6.42 -15.33 17.45
C PHE A 37 5.71 -16.51 18.12
N GLN A 38 5.06 -17.40 17.37
CA GLN A 38 4.40 -18.57 17.94
C GLN A 38 5.40 -19.63 18.46
N SER A 39 6.58 -19.74 17.85
CA SER A 39 7.66 -20.60 18.35
C SER A 39 8.34 -20.07 19.62
N ILE A 40 8.21 -18.76 19.88
CA ILE A 40 8.79 -18.08 21.05
C ILE A 40 7.72 -17.86 22.14
N ALA A 41 6.42 -17.95 21.79
CA ALA A 41 5.30 -17.79 22.71
C ALA A 41 5.48 -18.75 23.90
N PRO A 42 5.90 -18.25 25.07
CA PRO A 42 6.20 -19.13 26.18
C PRO A 42 4.87 -19.62 26.74
N SER A 43 4.68 -20.93 26.90
CA SER A 43 3.63 -21.47 27.78
C SER A 43 3.94 -21.17 29.27
N VAL A 44 4.40 -19.96 29.58
CA VAL A 44 4.89 -19.56 30.89
C VAL A 44 3.70 -19.08 31.72
N PRO A 45 3.41 -19.72 32.87
CA PRO A 45 2.47 -19.19 33.83
C PRO A 45 2.97 -17.81 34.27
N VAL A 46 2.11 -16.79 34.12
CA VAL A 46 2.39 -15.35 34.36
C VAL A 46 2.97 -15.05 35.76
N ARG A 47 2.95 -16.01 36.69
CA ARG A 47 3.43 -15.84 38.07
C ARG A 47 4.95 -15.81 38.24
N ASN A 48 5.76 -16.25 37.26
CA ASN A 48 7.21 -16.43 37.47
C ASN A 48 8.09 -15.90 36.32
N LEU A 49 7.67 -14.81 35.66
CA LEU A 49 8.53 -14.14 34.67
C LEU A 49 9.64 -13.37 35.38
N PRO A 50 10.93 -13.77 35.25
CA PRO A 50 12.00 -12.85 35.59
C PRO A 50 11.81 -11.58 34.77
N TYR A 51 12.00 -10.41 35.38
CA TYR A 51 11.76 -9.08 34.77
C TYR A 51 10.28 -8.67 34.58
N ALA A 52 9.34 -9.24 35.34
CA ALA A 52 7.96 -8.72 35.38
C ALA A 52 7.90 -7.20 35.68
N ASP A 53 8.82 -6.68 36.50
CA ASP A 53 8.97 -5.24 36.80
C ASP A 53 9.53 -4.41 35.63
N LYS A 54 9.97 -5.05 34.54
CA LYS A 54 10.43 -4.40 33.30
C LYS A 54 9.36 -4.42 32.21
N LEU A 55 8.20 -5.03 32.46
CA LEU A 55 7.10 -5.00 31.52
C LEU A 55 6.52 -3.59 31.45
N PRO A 56 6.24 -3.07 30.23
CA PRO A 56 5.53 -1.81 30.08
C PRO A 56 4.22 -1.87 30.85
N LYS A 57 3.86 -0.75 31.48
CA LYS A 57 2.60 -0.69 32.22
C LYS A 57 1.43 -0.89 31.24
N PRO A 58 0.30 -1.50 31.66
CA PRO A 58 -0.86 -1.68 30.78
C PRO A 58 -1.30 -0.37 30.10
N GLU A 59 -1.21 0.76 30.79
CA GLU A 59 -1.53 2.09 30.26
C GLU A 59 -0.59 2.51 29.12
N GLU A 60 0.70 2.19 29.23
CA GLU A 60 1.71 2.48 28.19
C GLU A 60 1.50 1.60 26.95
N VAL A 61 1.09 0.34 27.15
CA VAL A 61 0.72 -0.56 26.05
C VAL A 61 -0.50 -0.01 25.29
N VAL A 62 -1.52 0.43 26.02
CA VAL A 62 -2.72 1.03 25.42
C VAL A 62 -2.36 2.32 24.68
N ALA A 63 -1.58 3.22 25.29
CA ALA A 63 -1.12 4.45 24.65
C ALA A 63 -0.34 4.16 23.36
N SER A 64 0.59 3.21 23.40
CA SER A 64 1.38 2.78 22.24
C SER A 64 0.50 2.20 21.12
N ALA A 65 -0.52 1.41 21.45
CA ALA A 65 -1.47 0.89 20.47
C ALA A 65 -2.28 2.01 19.80
N TYR A 66 -2.72 3.01 20.56
CA TYR A 66 -3.37 4.20 20.01
C TYR A 66 -2.44 5.03 19.12
N ASP A 67 -1.18 5.23 19.53
CA ASP A 67 -0.18 5.94 18.75
C ASP A 67 0.14 5.22 17.44
N PHE A 68 0.27 3.89 17.48
CA PHE A 68 0.39 3.06 16.29
C PHE A 68 -0.82 3.23 15.37
N GLY A 69 -2.04 3.20 15.91
CA GLY A 69 -3.26 3.43 15.13
C GLY A 69 -3.27 4.80 14.43
N LYS A 70 -2.84 5.86 15.13
CA LYS A 70 -2.70 7.20 14.55
C LYS A 70 -1.66 7.22 13.42
N HIS A 71 -0.50 6.61 13.62
CA HIS A 71 0.52 6.51 12.58
C HIS A 71 0.06 5.70 11.37
N LEU A 72 -0.61 4.57 11.60
CA LEU A 72 -1.16 3.74 10.53
C LEU A 72 -2.15 4.54 9.67
N LEU A 73 -3.04 5.30 10.31
CA LEU A 73 -4.00 6.15 9.61
C LEU A 73 -3.30 7.26 8.81
N ALA A 74 -2.24 7.87 9.37
CA ALA A 74 -1.44 8.88 8.67
C ALA A 74 -0.75 8.31 7.42
N VAL A 75 -0.20 7.09 7.52
CA VAL A 75 0.42 6.40 6.38
C VAL A 75 -0.61 6.09 5.29
N GLN A 76 -1.81 5.59 5.65
CA GLN A 76 -2.87 5.34 4.68
C GLN A 76 -3.33 6.63 3.97
N ARG A 77 -3.43 7.74 4.71
CA ARG A 77 -3.75 9.05 4.13
C ARG A 77 -2.69 9.48 3.10
N SER A 78 -1.42 9.41 3.48
CA SER A 78 -0.31 9.78 2.59
C SER A 78 -0.28 8.90 1.34
N PHE A 79 -0.55 7.59 1.48
CA PHE A 79 -0.68 6.69 0.35
C PHE A 79 -1.82 7.11 -0.59
N ALA A 80 -3.01 7.37 -0.06
CA ALA A 80 -4.16 7.81 -0.86
C ALA A 80 -3.87 9.13 -1.60
N GLU A 81 -3.24 10.10 -0.92
CA GLU A 81 -2.82 11.37 -1.53
C GLU A 81 -1.78 11.14 -2.64
N SER A 82 -0.81 10.23 -2.43
CA SER A 82 0.21 9.88 -3.43
C SER A 82 -0.38 9.21 -4.66
N VAL A 83 -1.34 8.29 -4.46
CA VAL A 83 -2.08 7.66 -5.57
C VAL A 83 -2.87 8.72 -6.34
N LEU A 84 -3.55 9.64 -5.65
CA LEU A 84 -4.31 10.71 -6.29
C LEU A 84 -3.40 11.64 -7.11
N GLN A 85 -2.21 11.98 -6.59
CA GLN A 85 -1.22 12.75 -7.33
C GLN A 85 -0.70 12.00 -8.56
N ALA A 86 -0.47 10.69 -8.45
CA ALA A 86 0.01 9.87 -9.56
C ALA A 86 -1.01 9.76 -10.71
N ILE A 87 -2.31 9.76 -10.40
CA ILE A 87 -3.38 9.70 -11.43
C ILE A 87 -3.82 11.09 -11.94
N LYS A 88 -3.35 12.18 -11.33
CA LYS A 88 -3.65 13.57 -11.75
C LYS A 88 -3.35 13.85 -13.23
N PRO A 89 -2.27 13.36 -13.85
CA PRO A 89 -2.02 13.53 -15.28
C PRO A 89 -3.12 12.88 -16.14
N LEU A 90 -3.63 11.71 -15.73
CA LEU A 90 -4.69 10.99 -16.44
C LEU A 90 -6.04 11.72 -16.39
N MET A 91 -6.31 12.43 -15.29
CA MET A 91 -7.52 13.26 -15.17
C MET A 91 -7.44 14.59 -15.94
N SER A 92 -6.22 15.06 -16.22
CA SER A 92 -6.00 16.33 -16.93
C SER A 92 -6.09 16.17 -18.46
N ASP A 93 -5.85 14.96 -18.98
CA ASP A 93 -5.89 14.65 -20.42
C ASP A 93 -7.33 14.63 -21.00
N THR A 94 -8.35 14.41 -20.16
CA THR A 94 -9.76 14.38 -20.60
C THR A 94 -10.36 15.76 -20.96
N ASN A 95 -9.65 16.87 -20.73
CA ASN A 95 -10.12 18.22 -21.10
C ASN A 95 -9.54 18.74 -22.45
N GLY A 96 -8.86 17.89 -23.22
CA GLY A 96 -8.14 18.27 -24.44
C GLY A 96 -8.76 17.85 -25.76
N THR A 97 -10.07 17.60 -25.89
CA THR A 97 -10.68 17.34 -27.20
C THR A 97 -11.13 18.63 -27.86
N THR A 98 -10.20 19.29 -28.53
CA THR A 98 -10.48 20.33 -29.54
C THR A 98 -11.52 19.78 -30.54
N PRO A 99 -12.64 20.48 -30.81
CA PRO A 99 -13.58 20.04 -31.86
C PRO A 99 -12.84 20.03 -33.22
N PRO A 100 -13.12 19.05 -34.10
CA PRO A 100 -12.50 19.03 -35.42
C PRO A 100 -12.86 20.32 -36.15
N LYS A 101 -11.80 21.03 -36.59
CA LYS A 101 -11.91 22.18 -37.47
C LYS A 101 -12.68 21.74 -38.71
N ALA A 102 -13.87 22.30 -38.89
CA ALA A 102 -14.64 22.14 -40.11
C ALA A 102 -13.85 22.82 -41.24
N ASP A 103 -13.01 22.05 -41.93
CA ASP A 103 -12.43 22.47 -43.19
C ASP A 103 -13.56 22.60 -44.21
N THR A 104 -13.93 23.86 -44.42
CA THR A 104 -14.73 24.31 -45.54
C THR A 104 -13.86 24.20 -46.79
N ALA A 105 -14.17 23.25 -47.66
CA ALA A 105 -13.78 23.25 -49.07
C ALA A 105 -14.89 22.48 -49.81
N ALA A 106 -15.89 23.10 -50.45
CA ALA A 106 -15.83 24.07 -51.53
C ALA A 106 -14.91 23.62 -52.67
N LYS A 107 -15.36 22.64 -53.48
CA LYS A 107 -15.76 22.84 -54.89
C LYS A 107 -15.98 21.49 -55.58
#